data_AF-A0A7W1IQ97-F1
#
_entry.id   AF-A0A7W1IQ97-F1
#
_cell.length_a   1.000
_cell.length_b   1.000
_cell.length_c   1.000
_cell.angle_alpha   90.00
_cell.angle_beta   90.00
_cell.angle_gamma   90.00
#
_symmetry.space_group_name_H-M   'P 1'
#
loop_
_entity.id
_entity.type
_entity.pdbx_description
1 polymer ?
#
loop_
_entity_poly.entity_id
_entity_poly.type
_entity_poly.pdbx_seq_one_letter_code
_entity_poly.pdbx_strand_id
1 'polypeptide(L)' 'MKKTIITIVAFVALAATSCKKDYTCECVKTGPNGSSSETTNTGKMKLDEARAKCNDGDKSETVLGSSYTTDCSLK' A
#
# COMPACT_ATOMS: atom_id res chain seq x y z
N MET A 1 -34.62 33.84 -0.13
CA MET A 1 -33.62 33.53 0.92
C MET A 1 -33.55 32.02 1.11
N LYS A 2 -32.44 31.41 0.63
CA LYS A 2 -31.76 30.20 1.15
C LYS A 2 -32.63 29.05 1.73
N LYS A 3 -33.27 28.25 0.87
CA LYS A 3 -33.83 26.94 1.25
C LYS A 3 -33.74 25.92 0.10
N THR A 4 -32.53 25.64 -0.39
CA THR A 4 -32.36 24.65 -1.47
C THR A 4 -30.93 24.07 -1.55
N ILE A 5 -30.23 23.91 -0.42
CA ILE A 5 -28.86 23.36 -0.40
C ILE A 5 -28.69 22.38 0.77
N ILE A 6 -29.64 21.45 0.99
CA ILE A 6 -29.47 20.36 1.98
C ILE A 6 -30.05 19.07 1.41
N THR A 7 -29.58 18.62 0.23
CA THR A 7 -30.01 17.30 -0.30
C THR A 7 -28.96 16.62 -1.19
N ILE A 8 -27.71 17.09 -1.21
CA ILE A 8 -26.62 16.48 -2.01
C ILE A 8 -25.56 15.79 -1.11
N VAL A 9 -25.65 15.96 0.22
CA VAL A 9 -24.73 15.35 1.20
C VAL A 9 -25.32 14.07 1.79
N ALA A 10 -25.89 13.19 0.96
CA ALA A 10 -26.41 11.90 1.43
C ALA A 10 -25.86 10.69 0.67
N PHE A 11 -25.19 10.88 -0.47
CA PHE A 11 -24.79 9.75 -1.33
C PHE A 11 -23.29 9.51 -1.46
N VAL A 12 -22.42 10.36 -0.91
CA VAL A 12 -20.96 10.15 -0.99
C VAL A 12 -20.40 9.36 0.21
N ALA A 13 -21.19 9.18 1.28
CA ALA A 13 -20.74 8.46 2.47
C ALA A 13 -20.81 6.92 2.35
N LEU A 14 -21.43 6.37 1.31
CA LEU A 14 -21.59 4.91 1.12
C LEU A 14 -20.45 4.26 0.32
N ALA A 15 -19.52 5.04 -0.25
CA ALA A 15 -18.35 4.48 -0.96
C ALA A 15 -17.21 4.07 -0.01
N ALA A 16 -17.31 4.36 1.29
CA ALA A 16 -16.36 3.92 2.32
C ALA A 16 -16.65 2.51 2.86
N THR A 17 -17.63 1.78 2.30
CA THR A 17 -17.90 0.39 2.69
C THR A 17 -16.88 -0.55 2.07
N SER A 18 -15.69 -0.63 2.67
CA SER A 18 -14.91 -1.87 2.82
C SER A 18 -14.85 -2.83 1.62
N CYS A 19 -14.70 -2.33 0.39
CA CYS A 19 -14.40 -3.17 -0.76
C CYS A 19 -13.00 -3.75 -0.57
N LYS A 20 -12.92 -4.94 0.02
CA LYS A 20 -11.69 -5.73 0.07
C LYS A 20 -11.33 -6.06 -1.38
N LYS A 21 -10.25 -5.46 -1.87
CA LYS A 21 -9.72 -5.76 -3.19
C LYS A 21 -8.48 -6.63 -3.03
N ASP A 22 -8.21 -7.43 -4.03
CA ASP A 22 -6.92 -8.11 -4.15
C ASP A 22 -5.89 -7.05 -4.52
N TYR A 23 -4.92 -6.85 -3.63
CA TYR A 23 -3.79 -5.98 -3.86
C TYR A 23 -2.52 -6.83 -4.00
N THR A 24 -1.54 -6.30 -4.71
CA THR A 24 -0.27 -6.98 -4.89
C THR A 24 0.81 -6.14 -4.24
N CYS A 25 1.68 -6.75 -3.45
CA CYS A 25 2.84 -6.08 -2.87
C CYS A 25 4.06 -6.47 -3.69
N GLU A 26 4.80 -5.49 -4.19
CA GLU A 26 6.07 -5.70 -4.86
C GLU A 26 7.18 -5.17 -3.97
N CYS A 27 8.09 -6.05 -3.56
CA CYS A 27 9.27 -5.70 -2.78
C CYS A 27 10.51 -5.76 -3.66
N VAL A 28 11.21 -4.64 -3.77
CA VAL A 28 12.46 -4.51 -4.49
C VAL A 28 13.59 -4.51 -3.47
N LYS A 29 14.39 -5.58 -3.48
CA LYS A 29 15.62 -5.70 -2.70
C LYS A 29 16.76 -5.15 -3.55
N THR A 30 17.40 -4.09 -3.09
CA THR A 30 18.57 -3.46 -3.72
C THR A 30 19.78 -3.68 -2.83
N GLY A 31 20.85 -4.21 -3.42
CA GLY A 31 22.14 -4.39 -2.77
C GLY A 31 23.29 -3.96 -3.67
N PRO A 32 24.53 -4.10 -3.20
CA PRO A 32 25.73 -3.67 -3.94
C PRO A 32 25.93 -4.41 -5.27
N ASN A 33 25.35 -5.61 -5.42
CA ASN A 33 25.51 -6.46 -6.61
C ASN A 33 24.31 -6.39 -7.57
N GLY A 34 23.32 -5.53 -7.30
CA GLY A 34 22.13 -5.37 -8.13
C GLY A 34 20.83 -5.35 -7.34
N SER A 35 19.71 -5.30 -8.06
CA SER A 35 18.37 -5.31 -7.51
C SER A 35 17.58 -6.54 -7.97
N SER A 36 16.70 -7.03 -7.09
CA SER A 36 15.77 -8.12 -7.38
C SER A 36 14.39 -7.75 -6.85
N SER A 37 13.35 -8.05 -7.62
CA SER A 37 11.96 -7.78 -7.24
C SER A 37 11.21 -9.07 -6.98
N GLU A 38 10.42 -9.08 -5.92
CA GLU A 38 9.52 -10.17 -5.56
C GLU A 38 8.10 -9.61 -5.44
N THR A 39 7.15 -10.24 -6.10
CA THR A 39 5.74 -9.83 -6.10
C THR A 39 4.93 -10.86 -5.31
N THR A 40 4.22 -10.41 -4.27
CA THR A 40 3.39 -11.25 -3.41
C THR A 40 1.97 -10.69 -3.34
N ASN A 41 0.97 -11.55 -3.51
CA ASN A 41 -0.42 -11.16 -3.35
C ASN A 41 -0.77 -10.99 -1.85
N THR A 42 -1.34 -9.86 -1.46
CA THR A 42 -1.67 -9.59 -0.04
C THR A 42 -3.02 -10.19 0.38
N GLY A 43 -3.80 -10.66 -0.60
CA GLY A 43 -5.16 -11.17 -0.48
C GLY A 43 -6.20 -10.05 -0.54
N LYS A 44 -7.48 -10.45 -0.38
CA LYS A 44 -8.59 -9.51 -0.28
C LYS A 44 -8.57 -8.78 1.06
N MET A 45 -8.12 -7.54 1.07
CA MET A 45 -8.11 -6.70 2.26
C MET A 45 -8.39 -5.23 1.94
N LYS A 46 -8.54 -4.37 2.95
CA LYS A 46 -8.71 -2.93 2.72
C LYS A 46 -7.39 -2.32 2.22
N LEU A 47 -7.46 -1.24 1.44
CA LEU A 47 -6.30 -0.53 0.93
C LEU A 47 -5.29 -0.20 2.04
N ASP A 48 -5.78 0.34 3.17
CA ASP A 48 -4.92 0.73 4.29
C ASP A 48 -4.23 -0.48 4.96
N GLU A 49 -4.94 -1.60 5.10
CA GLU A 49 -4.37 -2.84 5.64
C GLU A 49 -3.36 -3.46 4.67
N ALA A 50 -3.64 -3.40 3.36
CA ALA A 50 -2.75 -3.88 2.32
C ALA A 50 -1.46 -3.06 2.29
N ARG A 51 -1.57 -1.73 2.34
CA ARG A 51 -0.43 -0.81 2.41
C ARG A 51 0.37 -1.04 3.68
N ALA A 52 -0.27 -1.09 4.85
CA ALA A 52 0.44 -1.35 6.11
C ALA A 52 1.20 -2.68 6.08
N LYS A 53 0.56 -3.74 5.57
CA LYS A 53 1.19 -5.08 5.46
C LYS A 53 2.31 -5.12 4.42
N CYS A 54 2.22 -4.35 3.34
CA CYS A 54 3.26 -4.28 2.32
C CYS A 54 4.47 -3.48 2.82
N ASN A 55 4.22 -2.30 3.39
CA ASN A 55 5.25 -1.41 3.94
C ASN A 55 5.94 -1.98 5.19
N ASP A 56 5.34 -2.95 5.90
CA ASP A 56 6.03 -3.67 6.98
C ASP A 56 7.28 -4.42 6.47
N GLY A 57 7.33 -4.73 5.18
CA GLY A 57 8.51 -5.30 4.52
C GLY A 57 9.61 -4.29 4.20
N ASP A 58 9.37 -2.99 4.36
CA ASP A 58 10.38 -1.95 4.12
C ASP A 58 11.50 -2.09 5.14
N LYS A 59 12.71 -2.36 4.67
CA LYS A 59 13.86 -2.58 5.55
C LYS A 59 15.14 -2.06 4.93
N SER A 60 15.91 -1.31 5.70
CA SER A 60 17.24 -0.87 5.28
C SER A 60 18.27 -1.32 6.30
N GLU A 61 19.29 -2.02 5.84
CA GLU A 61 20.34 -2.60 6.67
C GLU A 61 21.70 -2.31 6.06
N THR A 62 22.66 -1.92 6.88
CA THR A 62 24.06 -1.84 6.45
C THR A 62 24.82 -3.03 7.03
N VAL A 63 25.30 -3.92 6.18
CA VAL A 63 26.09 -5.09 6.57
C VAL A 63 27.47 -4.96 5.96
N LEU A 64 28.51 -5.00 6.80
CA LEU A 64 29.92 -4.92 6.39
C LEU A 64 30.23 -3.72 5.47
N GLY A 65 29.61 -2.56 5.75
CA GLY A 65 29.80 -1.32 4.99
C GLY A 65 29.04 -1.24 3.66
N SER A 66 28.25 -2.27 3.31
CA SER A 66 27.36 -2.26 2.16
C SER A 66 25.91 -2.05 2.60
N SER A 67 25.21 -1.14 1.93
CA SER A 67 23.80 -0.87 2.18
C SER A 67 22.92 -1.82 1.38
N TYR A 68 21.96 -2.42 2.07
CA TYR A 68 20.90 -3.23 1.52
C TYR A 68 19.58 -2.55 1.84
N THR A 69 18.77 -2.28 0.83
CA THR A 69 17.45 -1.68 1.00
C THR A 69 16.40 -2.61 0.41
N THR A 70 15.32 -2.81 1.13
CA THR A 70 14.12 -3.50 0.69
C THR A 70 13.01 -2.47 0.69
N ASP A 71 12.46 -2.20 -0.48
CA ASP A 71 11.42 -1.20 -0.68
C ASP A 71 10.18 -1.91 -1.23
N CYS A 72 9.11 -1.93 -0.43
CA CYS A 72 7.88 -2.64 -0.68
C CYS A 72 6.77 -1.64 -1.01
N SER A 73 6.23 -1.76 -2.23
CA SER A 73 5.17 -0.89 -2.73
C SER A 73 3.97 -1.68 -3.21
N LEU A 74 2.78 -1.19 -2.86
CA LEU A 74 1.52 -1.76 -3.31
C LEU A 74 1.28 -1.43 -4.80
N LYS A 75 0.94 -2.45 -5.60
CA LYS A 75 0.47 -2.37 -6.98
C LYS A 75 -1.01 -2.77 -7.10
#